data_AF-A0A150HVV6-F1
#
_entry.id   AF-A0A150HVV6-F1
#
_cell.length_a   1.000
_cell.length_b   1.000
_cell.length_c   1.000
_cell.angle_alpha   90.00
_cell.angle_beta   90.00
_cell.angle_gamma   90.00
#
_symmetry.space_group_name_H-M   'P 1'
#
loop_
_entity.id
_entity.type
_entity.pdbx_description
1 polymer ?
#
loop_
_entity_poly.entity_id
_entity_poly.type
_entity_poly.pdbx_seq_one_letter_code
_entity_poly.pdbx_strand_id
1 'polypeptide(L)'
;MGNLFKELINQIKKDWTIPKHMDSISHDLLFRCQFFHGFIGIDELHIDLPIEFVEFYKFANGAYLFEDIVYGQWGLQLLDAFLIQEKTRDFIEGNSGYLKGDLIVGEFLGDSELLLLRTDPSKNDYGFMMIVTPLDSRNNWNKIELNFYDFIKEYVNNLGQKFWE
;
A
#
# COMPACT_ATOMS: atom_id res chain seq x y z
N MET A 1 -1.16 -7.69 17.01
CA MET A 1 -0.83 -6.97 15.77
C MET A 1 -0.41 -5.52 16.00
N GLY A 2 -1.18 -4.67 16.70
CA GLY A 2 -0.87 -3.24 16.86
C GLY A 2 0.55 -2.89 17.35
N ASN A 3 1.12 -3.68 18.26
CA ASN A 3 2.50 -3.44 18.71
C ASN A 3 3.54 -3.64 17.59
N LEU A 4 3.31 -4.59 16.68
CA LEU A 4 4.20 -4.88 15.55
C LEU A 4 4.20 -3.75 14.52
N PHE A 5 3.03 -3.20 14.18
CA PHE A 5 2.95 -2.03 13.29
C PHE A 5 3.59 -0.80 13.90
N LYS A 6 3.36 -0.56 15.20
CA LYS A 6 4.00 0.55 15.90
C LYS A 6 5.53 0.45 15.85
N GLU A 7 6.08 -0.73 16.13
CA GLU A 7 7.53 -0.99 16.05
C GLU A 7 8.06 -0.80 14.63
N LEU A 8 7.40 -1.40 13.63
CA LEU A 8 7.78 -1.27 12.22
C LEU A 8 7.77 0.19 11.75
N ILE A 9 6.68 0.93 11.99
CA ILE A 9 6.55 2.34 11.60
C ILE A 9 7.61 3.20 12.30
N ASN A 10 7.87 2.96 13.59
CA ASN A 10 8.90 3.70 14.33
C ASN A 10 10.31 3.43 13.77
N GLN A 11 10.60 2.18 13.40
CA GLN A 11 11.86 1.82 12.77
C GLN A 11 12.01 2.50 11.41
N ILE A 12 10.98 2.45 10.56
CA ILE A 12 11.00 3.13 9.25
C ILE A 12 11.17 4.64 9.43
N LYS A 13 10.44 5.27 10.35
CA LYS A 13 10.58 6.71 10.64
C LYS A 13 12.01 7.06 11.06
N LYS A 14 12.62 6.25 11.93
CA LYS A 14 14.00 6.48 12.37
C LYS A 14 14.98 6.44 11.20
N ASP A 15 14.79 5.51 10.27
CA ASP A 15 15.78 5.24 9.23
C ASP A 15 15.54 6.06 7.95
N TRP A 16 14.30 6.42 7.65
CA TRP A 16 13.88 6.92 6.33
C TRP A 16 13.12 8.24 6.35
N THR A 17 12.90 8.90 7.49
CA THR A 17 12.27 10.24 7.48
C THR A 17 13.14 11.28 6.78
N ILE A 18 14.46 11.19 6.94
CA ILE A 18 15.42 12.09 6.29
C ILE A 18 15.75 11.51 4.92
N PRO A 19 15.53 12.26 3.81
CA PRO A 19 15.87 11.80 2.48
C PRO A 19 17.34 11.42 2.35
N LYS A 20 17.61 10.28 1.69
CA LYS A 20 18.98 9.80 1.45
C LYS A 20 19.07 9.00 0.15
N HIS A 21 20.29 8.89 -0.36
CA HIS A 21 20.57 8.09 -1.55
C HIS A 21 20.48 6.59 -1.25
N MET A 22 20.14 5.83 -2.28
CA MET A 22 20.25 4.38 -2.31
C MET A 22 21.08 4.00 -3.54
N ASP A 23 22.39 3.92 -3.38
CA ASP A 23 23.35 3.74 -4.49
C ASP A 23 23.09 2.47 -5.32
N SER A 24 22.44 1.47 -4.73
CA SER A 24 22.01 0.25 -5.41
C SER A 24 20.86 0.47 -6.40
N ILE A 25 20.12 1.57 -6.28
CA ILE A 25 18.95 1.91 -7.11
C ILE A 25 19.29 3.08 -8.03
N SER A 26 19.72 4.21 -7.45
CA SER A 26 20.13 5.38 -8.22
C SER A 26 20.96 6.35 -7.37
N HIS A 27 21.95 6.96 -8.01
CA HIS A 27 22.79 8.01 -7.41
C HIS A 27 22.13 9.40 -7.52
N ASP A 28 21.17 9.57 -8.42
CA ASP A 28 20.55 10.87 -8.70
C ASP A 28 19.25 11.11 -7.89
N LEU A 29 18.76 10.06 -7.22
CA LEU A 29 17.49 10.08 -6.49
C LEU A 29 17.69 10.16 -4.98
N LEU A 30 16.73 10.78 -4.29
CA LEU A 30 16.71 10.90 -2.84
C LEU A 30 15.42 10.33 -2.30
N PHE A 31 15.54 9.29 -1.47
CA PHE A 31 14.39 8.52 -1.02
C PHE A 31 14.05 8.80 0.43
N ARG A 32 12.76 8.89 0.74
CA ARG A 32 12.25 8.99 2.11
C ARG A 32 11.00 8.14 2.33
N CYS A 33 10.65 7.95 3.59
CA CYS A 33 9.34 7.51 4.01
C CYS A 33 8.68 8.59 4.87
N GLN A 34 7.39 8.85 4.63
CA GLN A 34 6.57 9.80 5.36
C GLN A 34 5.25 9.14 5.76
N PHE A 35 4.88 9.22 7.03
CA PHE A 35 3.61 8.68 7.52
C PHE A 35 2.69 9.82 7.93
N PHE A 36 1.40 9.71 7.60
CA PHE A 36 0.41 10.67 8.06
C PHE A 36 -0.01 10.37 9.50
N HIS A 37 -0.77 11.29 10.10
CA HIS A 37 -1.30 11.08 11.46
C HIS A 37 -2.29 9.91 11.46
N GLY A 38 -2.31 9.14 12.53
CA GLY A 38 -3.25 8.02 12.68
C GLY A 38 -4.71 8.47 12.61
N PHE A 39 -5.57 7.58 12.13
CA PHE A 39 -7.00 7.79 11.97
C PHE A 39 -7.77 6.62 12.60
N ILE A 40 -8.58 6.94 13.60
CA ILE A 40 -9.49 6.02 14.27
C ILE A 40 -10.86 6.24 13.60
N GLY A 41 -11.28 5.30 12.74
CA GLY A 41 -12.48 5.43 11.90
C GLY A 41 -12.37 4.77 10.53
N ILE A 42 -11.24 4.12 10.20
CA ILE A 42 -11.07 3.42 8.91
C ILE A 42 -12.09 2.28 8.73
N ASP A 43 -12.52 1.67 9.84
CA ASP A 43 -13.54 0.63 9.93
C ASP A 43 -14.94 1.14 9.56
N GLU A 44 -15.17 2.45 9.58
CA GLU A 44 -16.41 3.06 9.08
C GLU A 44 -16.48 3.03 7.54
N LEU A 45 -15.34 2.89 6.84
CA LEU A 45 -15.33 2.79 5.38
C LEU A 45 -15.90 1.45 4.89
N HIS A 46 -15.65 0.37 5.64
CA HIS A 46 -16.08 -0.98 5.27
C HIS A 46 -16.13 -1.90 6.50
N ILE A 47 -17.23 -2.63 6.65
CA ILE A 47 -17.54 -3.43 7.87
C ILE A 47 -16.58 -4.62 8.09
N ASP A 48 -15.89 -5.08 7.05
CA ASP A 48 -15.15 -6.35 7.03
C ASP A 48 -13.66 -6.16 6.70
N LEU A 49 -13.05 -5.04 7.09
CA LEU A 49 -11.62 -4.82 6.84
C LEU A 49 -10.74 -5.82 7.63
N PRO A 50 -9.71 -6.40 6.99
CA PRO A 50 -8.71 -7.21 7.67
C PRO A 50 -8.08 -6.46 8.85
N ILE A 51 -7.90 -7.16 9.98
CA ILE A 51 -7.47 -6.54 11.23
C ILE A 51 -6.10 -5.87 11.11
N GLU A 52 -5.19 -6.43 10.32
CA GLU A 52 -3.87 -5.89 10.03
C GLU A 52 -3.98 -4.49 9.40
N PHE A 53 -4.90 -4.34 8.45
CA PHE A 53 -5.14 -3.07 7.78
C PHE A 53 -5.69 -2.03 8.76
N VAL A 54 -6.71 -2.40 9.55
CA VAL A 54 -7.30 -1.50 10.56
C VAL A 54 -6.26 -1.06 11.59
N GLU A 55 -5.41 -1.98 12.05
CA GLU A 55 -4.37 -1.69 13.03
C GLU A 55 -3.30 -0.73 12.49
N PHE A 56 -2.94 -0.80 11.21
CA PHE A 56 -2.03 0.17 10.61
C PHE A 56 -2.60 1.60 10.65
N TYR A 57 -3.87 1.77 10.26
CA TYR A 57 -4.48 3.11 10.14
C TYR A 57 -4.63 3.82 11.48
N LYS A 58 -4.72 3.09 12.59
CA LYS A 58 -4.64 3.66 13.95
C LYS A 58 -3.33 4.43 14.19
N PHE A 59 -2.25 4.06 13.50
CA PHE A 59 -0.94 4.71 13.63
C PHE A 59 -0.61 5.66 12.47
N ALA A 60 -1.11 5.39 11.26
CA ALA A 60 -0.87 6.22 10.10
C ALA A 60 -2.03 6.14 9.09
N ASN A 61 -2.71 7.26 8.83
CA ASN A 61 -3.77 7.35 7.83
C ASN A 61 -3.20 7.47 6.41
N GLY A 62 -2.48 6.46 5.96
CA GLY A 62 -1.68 6.52 4.73
C GLY A 62 -0.24 6.98 4.97
N ALA A 63 0.57 6.81 3.93
CA ALA A 63 2.01 7.06 3.96
C ALA A 63 2.58 7.16 2.54
N TYR A 64 3.73 7.80 2.41
CA TYR A 64 4.63 7.60 1.29
C TYR A 64 5.78 6.70 1.74
N LEU A 65 6.02 5.60 1.05
CA LEU A 65 7.10 4.66 1.32
C LEU A 65 8.10 4.68 0.17
N PHE A 66 9.35 5.03 0.48
CA PHE A 66 10.45 5.19 -0.48
C PHE A 66 10.11 6.13 -1.64
N GLU A 67 9.41 7.22 -1.33
CA GLU A 67 9.16 8.30 -2.29
C GLU A 67 10.51 8.92 -2.71
N ASP A 68 10.77 8.95 -4.01
CA ASP A 68 11.81 9.82 -4.56
C ASP A 68 11.34 11.28 -4.53
N ILE A 69 12.03 12.11 -3.77
CA ILE A 69 11.68 13.54 -3.63
C ILE A 69 12.21 14.42 -4.76
N VAL A 70 12.97 13.87 -5.70
CA VAL A 70 13.53 14.64 -6.83
C VAL A 70 12.48 14.76 -7.95
N TYR A 71 11.89 13.63 -8.36
CA TYR A 71 10.92 13.58 -9.46
C TYR A 71 9.53 13.08 -9.04
N GLY A 72 9.39 12.44 -7.88
CA GLY A 72 8.11 11.89 -7.42
C GLY A 72 7.64 10.67 -8.22
N GLN A 73 8.56 9.97 -8.90
CA GLN A 73 8.26 8.87 -9.82
C GLN A 73 8.69 7.50 -9.28
N TRP A 74 8.97 7.42 -7.98
CA TRP A 74 9.37 6.16 -7.35
C TRP A 74 8.76 6.06 -5.97
N GLY A 75 8.40 4.85 -5.59
CA GLY A 75 7.88 4.52 -4.27
C GLY A 75 6.43 4.09 -4.30
N LEU A 76 5.86 3.94 -3.11
CA LEU A 76 4.48 3.53 -2.91
C LEU A 76 3.77 4.59 -2.07
N GLN A 77 2.67 5.14 -2.60
CA GLN A 77 1.71 5.87 -1.81
C GLN A 77 0.70 4.90 -1.22
N LEU A 78 0.67 4.76 0.10
CA LEU A 78 -0.49 4.21 0.81
C LEU A 78 -1.51 5.32 0.98
N LEU A 79 -2.71 5.09 0.43
CA LEU A 79 -3.78 6.08 0.37
C LEU A 79 -4.35 6.35 1.77
N ASP A 80 -4.76 7.57 2.03
CA ASP A 80 -5.57 7.85 3.22
C ASP A 80 -6.99 7.30 3.06
N ALA A 81 -7.73 7.25 4.17
CA ALA A 81 -9.11 6.76 4.23
C ALA A 81 -10.05 7.37 3.17
N PHE A 82 -9.91 8.67 2.89
CA PHE A 82 -10.77 9.36 1.94
C PHE A 82 -10.40 8.98 0.51
N LEU A 83 -9.10 9.00 0.20
CA LEU A 83 -8.59 8.63 -1.13
C LEU A 83 -8.85 7.17 -1.47
N ILE A 84 -8.87 6.26 -0.49
CA ILE A 84 -9.26 4.86 -0.71
C ILE A 84 -10.65 4.76 -1.35
N GLN A 85 -11.63 5.50 -0.82
CA GLN A 85 -13.00 5.45 -1.35
C GLN A 85 -13.07 6.00 -2.77
N GLU A 86 -12.41 7.14 -3.01
CA GLU A 86 -12.36 7.79 -4.32
C GLU A 86 -11.70 6.86 -5.35
N LYS A 87 -10.49 6.37 -5.07
CA LYS A 87 -9.73 5.52 -5.99
C LYS A 87 -10.39 4.17 -6.22
N THR A 88 -11.02 3.59 -5.20
CA THR A 88 -11.77 2.34 -5.38
C THR A 88 -12.99 2.54 -6.28
N ARG A 89 -13.73 3.65 -6.13
CA ARG A 89 -14.85 3.95 -7.02
C ARG A 89 -14.38 4.12 -8.47
N ASP A 90 -13.35 4.93 -8.68
CA ASP A 90 -12.82 5.19 -10.02
C ASP A 90 -12.30 3.90 -10.68
N PHE A 91 -11.66 3.03 -9.89
CA PHE A 91 -11.23 1.70 -10.33
C PHE A 91 -12.42 0.82 -10.75
N ILE A 92 -13.50 0.78 -9.96
CA ILE A 92 -14.72 0.01 -10.28
C ILE A 92 -15.35 0.50 -11.58
N GLU A 93 -15.45 1.81 -11.78
CA GLU A 93 -16.03 2.41 -12.98
C GLU A 93 -15.20 2.10 -14.24
N GLY A 94 -13.87 2.05 -14.09
CA GLY A 94 -12.94 1.77 -15.19
C GLY A 94 -12.63 0.30 -15.46
N ASN A 95 -12.97 -0.62 -14.55
CA ASN A 95 -12.51 -2.01 -14.62
C ASN A 95 -13.66 -3.04 -14.48
N SER A 96 -13.97 -3.74 -15.58
CA SER A 96 -14.99 -4.79 -15.59
C SER A 96 -14.60 -6.08 -14.86
N GLY A 97 -13.32 -6.22 -14.46
CA GLY A 97 -12.78 -7.36 -13.72
C GLY A 97 -12.89 -7.21 -12.19
N TYR A 98 -13.47 -6.11 -11.70
CA TYR A 98 -13.75 -5.88 -10.29
C TYR A 98 -14.57 -7.02 -9.67
N LEU A 99 -14.16 -7.45 -8.48
CA LEU A 99 -14.93 -8.30 -7.60
C LEU A 99 -15.34 -7.55 -6.34
N LYS A 100 -16.49 -7.89 -5.77
CA LYS A 100 -16.88 -7.43 -4.44
C LYS A 100 -15.70 -7.64 -3.46
N GLY A 101 -15.43 -6.62 -2.67
CA GLY A 101 -14.32 -6.59 -1.72
C GLY A 101 -12.95 -6.35 -2.37
N ASP A 102 -12.85 -5.91 -3.61
CA ASP A 102 -11.61 -5.26 -4.09
C ASP A 102 -11.58 -3.83 -3.54
N LEU A 103 -10.50 -3.48 -2.83
CA LEU A 103 -10.28 -2.14 -2.29
C LEU A 103 -8.91 -1.63 -2.74
N ILE A 104 -8.85 -0.47 -3.39
CA ILE A 104 -7.59 0.16 -3.76
C ILE A 104 -7.05 0.92 -2.55
N VAL A 105 -5.87 0.51 -2.09
CA VAL A 105 -5.25 1.02 -0.85
C VAL A 105 -3.89 1.67 -1.08
N GLY A 106 -3.33 1.57 -2.28
CA GLY A 106 -2.09 2.25 -2.64
C GLY A 106 -1.87 2.40 -4.13
N GLU A 107 -0.92 3.26 -4.48
CA GLU A 107 -0.50 3.56 -5.85
C GLU A 107 1.02 3.53 -5.94
N PHE A 108 1.56 2.82 -6.93
CA PHE A 108 2.99 2.87 -7.22
C PHE A 108 3.30 4.13 -8.02
N LEU A 109 4.21 4.95 -7.50
CA LEU A 109 4.57 6.22 -8.10
C LEU A 109 5.39 5.97 -9.37
N GLY A 110 5.10 6.72 -10.44
CA GLY A 110 5.75 6.58 -11.75
C GLY A 110 5.19 5.45 -12.61
N ASP A 111 4.49 4.49 -12.02
CA ASP A 111 3.85 3.36 -12.71
C ASP A 111 2.32 3.52 -12.76
N SER A 112 1.66 2.69 -13.57
CA SER A 112 0.20 2.59 -13.62
C SER A 112 -0.37 1.51 -12.68
N GLU A 113 0.49 0.93 -11.83
CA GLU A 113 0.14 -0.14 -10.92
C GLU A 113 -0.51 0.39 -9.64
N LEU A 114 -1.54 -0.31 -9.18
CA LEU A 114 -2.23 -0.04 -7.93
C LEU A 114 -2.05 -1.23 -6.97
N LEU A 115 -2.10 -0.93 -5.68
CA LEU A 115 -2.11 -1.92 -4.61
C LEU A 115 -3.54 -2.15 -4.15
N LEU A 116 -4.02 -3.38 -4.32
CA LEU A 116 -5.38 -3.79 -4.00
C LEU A 116 -5.38 -4.71 -2.78
N LEU A 117 -6.36 -4.53 -1.90
CA LEU A 117 -6.64 -5.38 -0.75
C LEU A 117 -7.96 -6.12 -0.95
N ARG A 118 -7.95 -7.43 -0.74
CA ARG A 118 -9.16 -8.27 -0.77
C ARG A 118 -9.87 -8.25 0.58
N THR A 119 -11.13 -7.82 0.61
CA THR A 119 -11.92 -7.57 1.83
C THR A 119 -13.25 -8.33 1.87
N ASP A 120 -13.51 -9.25 0.93
CA ASP A 120 -14.71 -10.11 0.97
C ASP A 120 -14.46 -11.34 1.87
N PRO A 121 -15.04 -11.40 3.09
CA PRO A 121 -14.77 -12.48 4.05
C PRO A 121 -15.33 -13.83 3.59
N SER A 122 -16.14 -13.87 2.53
CA SER A 122 -16.65 -15.12 1.95
C SER A 122 -15.66 -15.80 1.00
N LYS A 123 -14.52 -15.17 0.72
CA LYS A 123 -13.51 -15.67 -0.22
C LYS A 123 -12.25 -16.13 0.50
N ASN A 124 -11.60 -17.14 -0.07
CA ASN A 124 -10.35 -17.69 0.47
C ASN A 124 -9.17 -16.72 0.35
N ASP A 125 -9.28 -15.68 -0.49
CA ASP A 125 -8.27 -14.64 -0.67
C ASP A 125 -8.50 -13.42 0.25
N TYR A 126 -9.39 -13.52 1.25
CA TYR A 126 -9.60 -12.45 2.22
C TYR A 126 -8.30 -12.03 2.91
N GLY A 127 -8.02 -10.73 2.90
CA GLY A 127 -6.82 -10.14 3.47
C GLY A 127 -5.60 -10.13 2.54
N PHE A 128 -5.66 -10.77 1.37
CA PHE A 128 -4.52 -10.83 0.45
C PHE A 128 -4.35 -9.52 -0.32
N MET A 129 -3.08 -9.22 -0.61
CA MET A 129 -2.68 -8.10 -1.44
C MET A 129 -2.61 -8.51 -2.92
N MET A 130 -2.87 -7.57 -3.81
CA MET A 130 -2.70 -7.77 -5.24
C MET A 130 -2.08 -6.53 -5.88
N ILE A 131 -1.22 -6.72 -6.88
CA ILE A 131 -0.75 -5.66 -7.75
C ILE A 131 -1.60 -5.69 -9.00
N VAL A 132 -2.26 -4.58 -9.29
CA VAL A 132 -3.22 -4.50 -10.38
C VAL A 132 -2.84 -3.39 -11.34
N THR A 133 -2.86 -3.71 -12.63
CA THR A 133 -2.79 -2.73 -13.70
C THR A 133 -4.21 -2.56 -14.23
N PRO A 134 -4.82 -1.36 -14.14
CA PRO A 134 -6.23 -1.17 -14.49
C PRO A 134 -6.62 -1.59 -15.92
N LEU A 135 -5.67 -1.61 -16.85
CA LEU A 135 -5.90 -2.03 -18.24
C LEU A 135 -5.82 -3.55 -18.45
N ASP A 136 -5.28 -4.29 -17.48
CA ASP A 136 -5.13 -5.73 -17.57
C ASP A 136 -6.36 -6.47 -17.05
N SER A 137 -6.59 -7.67 -17.60
CA SER A 137 -7.60 -8.58 -17.07
C SER A 137 -7.21 -9.07 -15.68
N ARG A 138 -8.20 -9.31 -14.81
CA ARG A 138 -7.97 -9.83 -13.44
C ARG A 138 -7.08 -11.07 -13.38
N ASN A 139 -7.15 -11.94 -14.39
CA ASN A 139 -6.34 -13.16 -14.45
C ASN A 139 -4.84 -12.88 -14.62
N ASN A 140 -4.48 -11.68 -15.07
CA ASN A 140 -3.09 -11.23 -15.24
C ASN A 140 -2.58 -10.42 -14.05
N TRP A 141 -3.44 -10.06 -13.09
CA TRP A 141 -3.01 -9.33 -11.89
C TRP A 141 -2.11 -10.20 -11.02
N ASN A 142 -1.09 -9.59 -10.44
CA ASN A 142 -0.14 -10.31 -9.59
C ASN A 142 -0.76 -10.51 -8.21
N LYS A 143 -1.04 -11.77 -7.85
CA LYS A 143 -1.54 -12.15 -6.53
C LYS A 143 -0.38 -12.31 -5.58
N ILE A 144 -0.25 -11.36 -4.66
CA ILE A 144 0.71 -11.46 -3.58
C ILE A 144 -0.04 -12.09 -2.42
N GLU A 145 0.14 -13.41 -2.21
CA GLU A 145 -0.49 -14.18 -1.12
C GLU A 145 0.05 -13.79 0.28
N LEU A 146 0.24 -12.50 0.52
CA LEU A 146 0.65 -11.87 1.76
C LEU A 146 -0.51 -11.01 2.28
N ASN A 147 -0.63 -10.92 3.60
CA ASN A 147 -1.48 -9.90 4.23
C ASN A 147 -0.82 -8.52 4.17
N PHE A 148 -1.57 -7.49 4.57
CA PHE A 148 -1.09 -6.11 4.56
C PHE A 148 0.20 -5.89 5.38
N TYR A 149 0.32 -6.49 6.57
CA TYR A 149 1.52 -6.35 7.41
C TYR A 149 2.76 -6.93 6.72
N ASP A 150 2.64 -8.17 6.23
CA ASP A 150 3.76 -8.88 5.60
C ASP A 150 4.16 -8.20 4.30
N PHE A 151 3.21 -7.69 3.51
CA PHE A 151 3.51 -6.90 2.32
C PHE A 151 4.34 -5.65 2.66
N ILE A 152 3.93 -4.84 3.65
CA ILE A 152 4.69 -3.64 4.03
C ILE A 152 6.08 -4.00 4.55
N LYS A 153 6.17 -5.06 5.35
CA LYS A 153 7.45 -5.55 5.87
C LYS A 153 8.39 -5.99 4.74
N GLU A 154 7.91 -6.79 3.79
CA GLU A 154 8.71 -7.25 2.65
C GLU A 154 9.10 -6.09 1.72
N TYR A 155 8.19 -5.16 1.45
CA TYR A 155 8.50 -3.96 0.64
C TYR A 155 9.60 -3.10 1.29
N VAL A 156 9.55 -2.95 2.61
CA VAL A 156 10.58 -2.22 3.38
C VAL A 156 11.91 -2.97 3.42
N ASN A 157 11.89 -4.29 3.60
CA ASN A 157 13.10 -5.13 3.57
C ASN A 157 13.81 -5.07 2.21
N ASN A 158 13.04 -4.90 1.13
CA ASN A 158 13.54 -4.75 -0.24
C ASN A 158 13.83 -3.29 -0.63
N LEU A 159 13.83 -2.36 0.34
CA LEU A 159 14.15 -0.95 0.13
C LEU A 159 13.23 -0.26 -0.91
N GLY A 160 11.95 -0.65 -0.93
CA GLY A 160 10.97 -0.12 -1.87
C GLY A 160 11.09 -0.67 -3.29
N GLN A 161 11.87 -1.72 -3.51
CA GLN A 161 11.89 -2.44 -4.79
C GLN A 161 10.75 -3.46 -4.85
N LYS A 162 10.25 -3.69 -6.06
CA LYS A 162 9.20 -4.66 -6.35
C LYS A 162 9.75 -6.08 -6.17
N PHE A 163 9.34 -6.76 -5.10
CA PHE A 163 9.83 -8.10 -4.74
C PHE A 163 9.00 -9.24 -5.35
N TRP A 164 7.91 -8.90 -6.04
CA TRP A 164 6.97 -9.82 -6.68
C TRP A 164 7.24 -9.99 -8.18
N GLU A 165 8.30 -9.37 -8.70
CA GLU A 165 8.79 -9.49 -10.07
C GLU A 165 9.88 -10.55 -10.21
#